data_AF-A0A954F327-F1
#
_entry.id   AF-A0A954F327-F1
#
_cell.length_a   1.000
_cell.length_b   1.000
_cell.length_c   1.000
_cell.angle_alpha   90.00
_cell.angle_beta   90.00
_cell.angle_gamma   90.00
#
_symmetry.space_group_name_H-M   'P 1'
#
loop_
_entity.id
_entity.type
_entity.pdbx_description
1 polymer ?
#
loop_
_entity_poly.entity_id
_entity_poly.type
_entity_poly.pdbx_seq_one_letter_code
_entity_poly.pdbx_strand_id
1 'polypeptide(L)'
;MKRNETAAATVWAGHFQVHTGGRGTLDITDEASSRIAESGVTTGLCQVFLAHTSASLLITENADPTVRRDLEAWLQRAVPDGDAIYRHTAEGPDDMPAHVRSALLGTSVSVPVRRGRLALGTWQGLYLFEHRTAPHVRTVHVTVIGE
;
A
#
# COMPACT_ATOMS: atom_id res chain seq x y z
N MET A 1 -15.75 24.10 -36.91
CA MET A 1 -14.92 23.90 -35.69
C MET A 1 -15.84 23.32 -34.62
N LYS A 2 -15.92 21.98 -34.52
CA LYS A 2 -16.77 21.32 -33.51
C LYS A 2 -16.05 21.46 -32.17
N ARG A 3 -16.73 22.02 -31.16
CA ARG A 3 -16.23 22.06 -29.78
C ARG A 3 -16.09 20.62 -29.32
N ASN A 4 -14.86 20.19 -29.00
CA ASN A 4 -14.68 19.01 -28.16
C ASN A 4 -15.23 19.39 -26.78
N GLU A 5 -16.40 18.89 -26.43
CA GLU A 5 -16.81 18.81 -25.04
C GLU A 5 -15.87 17.81 -24.36
N THR A 6 -14.87 18.32 -23.65
CA THR A 6 -14.08 17.49 -22.73
C THR A 6 -15.03 17.03 -21.64
N ALA A 7 -15.34 15.73 -21.61
CA ALA A 7 -16.01 15.13 -20.46
C ALA A 7 -15.19 15.46 -19.20
N ALA A 8 -15.86 15.90 -18.13
CA ALA A 8 -15.17 16.14 -16.87
C ALA A 8 -14.66 14.81 -16.32
N ALA A 9 -13.38 14.74 -15.97
CA ALA A 9 -12.83 13.55 -15.33
C ALA A 9 -13.57 13.26 -14.02
N THR A 10 -14.00 12.01 -13.84
CA THR A 10 -14.58 11.51 -12.61
C THR A 10 -13.48 11.42 -11.55
N VAL A 11 -13.76 11.96 -10.36
CA VAL A 11 -12.90 11.82 -9.18
C VAL A 11 -13.71 11.15 -8.09
N TRP A 12 -13.23 9.99 -7.64
CA TRP A 12 -13.79 9.26 -6.52
C TRP A 12 -12.72 9.15 -5.42
N ALA A 13 -13.13 9.29 -4.16
CA ALA A 13 -12.24 9.12 -3.02
C ALA A 13 -12.95 8.38 -1.89
N GLY A 14 -12.23 7.48 -1.23
CA GLY A 14 -12.70 6.71 -0.10
C GLY A 14 -11.53 6.14 0.71
N HIS A 15 -11.85 5.32 1.70
CA HIS A 15 -10.84 4.65 2.51
C HIS A 15 -11.37 3.33 3.04
N PHE A 16 -10.46 2.48 3.52
CA PHE A 16 -10.78 1.29 4.30
C PHE A 16 -9.74 1.08 5.39
N GLN A 17 -10.10 0.24 6.36
CA GLN A 17 -9.22 -0.14 7.46
C GLN A 17 -8.68 -1.56 7.24
N VAL A 18 -7.42 -1.77 7.63
CA VAL A 18 -6.74 -3.06 7.60
C VAL A 18 -6.30 -3.38 9.03
N HIS A 19 -6.73 -4.52 9.55
CA HIS A 19 -6.30 -5.02 10.85
C HIS A 19 -5.07 -5.90 10.66
N THR A 20 -3.95 -5.50 11.26
CA THR A 20 -2.69 -6.25 11.20
C THR A 20 -2.51 -7.04 12.48
N GLY A 21 -2.10 -8.30 12.37
CA GLY A 21 -1.82 -9.16 13.53
C GLY A 21 -0.42 -8.98 14.12
N GLY A 22 0.38 -8.12 13.52
CA GLY A 22 1.82 -7.99 13.73
C GLY A 22 2.56 -8.00 12.40
N ARG A 23 3.89 -8.04 12.49
CA ARG A 23 4.78 -7.82 11.36
C ARG A 23 4.54 -8.80 10.22
N GLY A 24 4.49 -8.27 9.00
CA GLY A 24 4.32 -9.07 7.79
C GLY A 24 3.52 -8.36 6.71
N THR A 25 3.21 -9.11 5.65
CA THR A 25 2.45 -8.59 4.51
C THR A 25 0.99 -9.06 4.57
N LEU A 26 0.06 -8.16 4.27
CA LEU A 26 -1.35 -8.45 4.07
C LEU A 26 -1.72 -8.04 2.65
N ASP A 27 -2.34 -8.95 1.91
CA ASP A 27 -2.88 -8.64 0.58
C ASP A 27 -4.09 -7.72 0.74
N ILE A 28 -4.08 -6.58 0.05
CA ILE A 28 -5.16 -5.60 0.05
C ILE A 28 -5.66 -5.33 -1.38
N THR A 29 -5.34 -6.23 -2.31
CA THR A 29 -5.65 -6.07 -3.73
C THR A 29 -7.15 -6.02 -3.97
N ASP A 30 -7.92 -6.86 -3.27
CA ASP A 30 -9.37 -6.94 -3.44
C ASP A 30 -10.07 -5.72 -2.82
N GLU A 31 -9.61 -5.25 -1.67
CA GLU A 31 -10.11 -4.04 -1.02
C GLU A 31 -9.86 -2.81 -1.88
N ALA A 32 -8.69 -2.69 -2.51
CA ALA A 32 -8.41 -1.61 -3.44
C ALA A 32 -9.23 -1.76 -4.73
N SER A 33 -9.40 -2.98 -5.24
CA SER A 33 -10.19 -3.27 -6.44
C SER A 33 -11.68 -2.96 -6.25
N SER A 34 -12.24 -3.19 -5.05
CA SER A 34 -13.62 -2.85 -4.74
C SER A 34 -13.87 -1.34 -4.86
N ARG A 35 -12.88 -0.51 -4.51
CA ARG A 35 -12.97 0.96 -4.65
C ARG A 35 -12.98 1.40 -6.10
N ILE A 36 -12.32 0.67 -6.99
CA ILE A 36 -12.42 0.92 -8.43
C ILE A 36 -13.86 0.66 -8.90
N ALA A 37 -14.45 -0.47 -8.49
CA ALA A 37 -15.83 -0.79 -8.85
C ALA A 37 -16.82 0.26 -8.33
N GLU A 38 -16.65 0.74 -7.09
CA GLU A 38 -17.46 1.81 -6.49
C GLU A 38 -17.31 3.15 -7.23
N SER A 39 -16.12 3.43 -7.79
CA SER A 39 -15.85 4.69 -8.49
C SER A 39 -16.56 4.84 -9.83
N GLY A 40 -16.93 3.71 -10.47
CA GLY A 40 -17.43 3.70 -11.85
C GLY A 40 -16.38 4.01 -12.93
N VAL A 41 -15.15 4.37 -12.55
CA VAL A 41 -14.07 4.69 -13.50
C VAL A 41 -13.61 3.43 -14.22
N THR A 42 -13.61 3.48 -15.55
CA THR A 42 -13.19 2.37 -16.40
C THR A 42 -11.75 2.52 -16.89
N THR A 43 -11.27 3.75 -17.04
CA THR A 43 -9.92 4.08 -17.49
C THR A 43 -9.39 5.28 -16.71
N GLY A 44 -8.24 5.13 -16.05
CA GLY A 44 -7.71 6.20 -15.21
C GLY A 44 -6.51 5.81 -14.38
N LEU A 45 -6.41 6.43 -13.20
CA LEU A 45 -5.38 6.18 -12.21
C LEU A 45 -6.02 5.93 -10.84
N CYS A 46 -5.55 4.91 -10.15
CA CYS A 46 -5.86 4.63 -8.75
C CYS A 46 -4.63 4.93 -7.90
N GLN A 47 -4.71 5.96 -7.05
CA GLN A 47 -3.74 6.19 -6.00
C GLN A 47 -4.21 5.48 -4.73
N VAL A 48 -3.31 4.75 -4.10
CA VAL A 48 -3.51 4.16 -2.78
C VAL A 48 -2.49 4.80 -1.83
N PHE A 49 -2.97 5.32 -0.70
CA PHE A 49 -2.16 6.05 0.28
C PHE A 49 -2.42 5.52 1.68
N LEU A 50 -1.37 5.09 2.35
CA LEU A 50 -1.39 4.65 3.74
C LEU A 50 -1.13 5.83 4.66
N ALA A 51 -2.11 6.19 5.50
CA ALA A 51 -2.03 7.31 6.43
C ALA A 51 -1.27 6.94 7.73
N HIS A 52 -0.13 6.27 7.60
CA HIS A 52 0.69 5.74 8.70
C HIS A 52 2.17 5.82 8.34
N THR A 53 3.05 5.91 9.33
CA THR A 53 4.50 6.08 9.15
C THR A 53 5.34 4.90 9.60
N SER A 54 4.71 3.82 10.08
CA SER A 54 5.35 2.60 10.58
C SER A 54 4.89 1.34 9.84
N ALA A 55 4.31 1.52 8.65
CA ALA A 55 3.91 0.49 7.72
C ALA A 55 4.02 1.04 6.28
N SER A 56 4.05 0.17 5.28
CA SER A 56 4.25 0.54 3.87
C SER A 56 3.19 -0.03 2.94
N LEU A 57 3.18 0.48 1.71
CA LEU A 57 2.49 -0.15 0.58
C LEU A 57 3.52 -0.71 -0.39
N LEU A 58 3.26 -1.91 -0.90
CA LEU A 58 4.17 -2.63 -1.79
C LEU A 58 3.38 -3.31 -2.92
N ILE A 59 3.84 -3.16 -4.15
CA ILE A 59 3.43 -4.04 -5.26
C ILE A 59 4.53 -5.07 -5.46
N THR A 60 4.21 -6.34 -5.27
CA THR A 60 5.17 -7.44 -5.39
C THR A 60 4.46 -8.73 -5.81
N GLU A 61 5.19 -9.84 -5.81
CA GLU A 61 4.68 -11.12 -6.26
C GLU A 61 3.48 -11.59 -5.44
N ASN A 62 2.41 -12.02 -6.13
CA ASN A 62 1.20 -12.58 -5.52
C ASN A 62 1.15 -14.11 -5.48
N ALA A 63 1.99 -14.80 -6.24
CA ALA A 63 1.94 -16.25 -6.39
C ALA A 63 2.74 -17.01 -5.33
N ASP A 64 4.02 -16.68 -5.15
CA ASP A 64 4.84 -17.33 -4.13
C ASP A 64 4.98 -16.45 -2.85
N PRO A 65 4.41 -16.86 -1.71
CA PRO A 65 4.61 -16.15 -0.45
C PRO A 65 6.06 -16.18 0.06
N THR A 66 6.96 -16.99 -0.50
CA THR A 66 8.40 -16.93 -0.16
C THR A 66 9.01 -15.58 -0.53
N VAL A 67 8.60 -14.95 -1.64
CA VAL A 67 9.10 -13.63 -2.05
C VAL A 67 8.89 -12.59 -0.94
N ARG A 68 7.70 -12.55 -0.36
CA ARG A 68 7.36 -11.61 0.73
C ARG A 68 8.08 -11.95 2.03
N ARG A 69 8.32 -13.24 2.30
CA ARG A 69 9.13 -13.69 3.46
C ARG A 69 10.60 -13.32 3.33
N ASP A 70 11.16 -13.42 2.13
CA ASP A 70 12.55 -13.06 1.86
C ASP A 70 12.76 -11.53 1.90
N LEU A 71 11.79 -10.75 1.42
CA LEU A 71 11.79 -9.30 1.60
C LEU A 71 11.79 -8.90 3.07
N GLU A 72 10.97 -9.56 3.89
CA GLU A 72 10.95 -9.36 5.34
C GLU A 72 12.30 -9.74 5.98
N ALA A 73 12.84 -10.91 5.67
CA ALA A 73 14.14 -11.34 6.19
C ALA A 73 15.27 -10.38 5.80
N TRP A 74 15.24 -9.85 4.57
CA TRP A 74 16.20 -8.86 4.12
C TRP A 74 16.05 -7.54 4.89
N LEU A 75 14.84 -7.04 5.09
CA LEU A 75 14.57 -5.80 5.83
C LEU A 75 14.96 -5.93 7.32
N GLN A 76 14.71 -7.08 7.94
CA GLN A 76 15.17 -7.33 9.32
C GLN A 76 16.69 -7.30 9.43
N ARG A 77 17.40 -7.79 8.42
CA ARG A 77 18.87 -7.73 8.39
C ARG A 77 19.39 -6.32 8.10
N ALA A 78 18.74 -5.58 7.21
CA ALA A 78 19.17 -4.24 6.79
C ALA A 78 18.81 -3.15 7.81
N VAL A 79 17.69 -3.32 8.51
CA VAL A 79 17.14 -2.39 9.49
C VAL A 79 16.73 -3.19 10.74
N PRO A 80 17.69 -3.67 11.55
CA PRO A 80 17.41 -4.55 12.67
C PRO A 80 16.66 -3.83 13.78
N ASP A 81 15.83 -4.59 14.50
CA ASP A 81 15.15 -4.10 15.68
C ASP A 81 16.14 -3.85 16.82
N GLY A 82 15.91 -2.80 17.60
CA GLY A 82 16.72 -2.49 18.78
C GLY A 82 18.15 -2.03 18.47
N ASP A 83 18.44 -1.63 17.23
CA ASP A 83 19.75 -1.07 16.89
C ASP A 83 20.05 0.17 17.75
N ALA A 84 21.21 0.16 18.42
CA ALA A 84 21.64 1.19 19.35
C ALA A 84 21.93 2.54 18.67
N ILE A 85 22.00 2.59 17.34
CA ILE A 85 22.09 3.87 16.62
C ILE A 85 20.82 4.72 16.76
N TYR A 86 19.68 4.10 17.07
CA TYR A 86 18.39 4.79 17.13
C TYR A 86 18.12 5.39 18.51
N ARG A 87 17.73 6.68 18.49
CA ARG A 87 17.28 7.39 19.71
C ARG A 87 15.76 7.30 19.91
N HIS A 88 15.01 7.10 18.83
CA HIS A 88 13.56 7.00 18.86
C HIS A 88 13.16 5.55 19.20
N THR A 89 12.86 5.30 20.47
CA THR A 89 12.63 3.95 21.01
C THR A 89 11.47 3.94 22.01
N ALA A 90 10.63 4.99 21.97
CA ALA A 90 9.59 5.21 22.97
C ALA A 90 8.53 4.10 22.97
N GLU A 91 8.32 3.47 21.81
CA GLU A 91 7.33 2.43 21.63
C GLU A 91 7.96 1.02 21.48
N GLY A 92 9.22 0.86 21.89
CA GLY A 92 9.93 -0.42 21.90
C GLY A 92 10.99 -0.57 20.81
N PRO A 93 11.60 -1.77 20.69
CA PRO A 93 12.75 -1.99 19.83
C PRO A 93 12.45 -1.90 18.32
N ASP A 94 11.19 -2.06 17.91
CA ASP A 94 10.78 -1.98 16.51
C ASP A 94 10.26 -0.60 16.09
N ASP A 95 10.28 0.38 16.99
CA ASP A 95 9.72 1.72 16.80
C ASP A 95 10.38 2.48 15.64
N MET A 96 11.63 2.92 15.82
CA MET A 96 12.39 3.57 14.74
C MET A 96 12.65 2.66 13.53
N PRO A 97 12.98 1.36 13.68
CA PRO A 97 13.12 0.45 12.54
C PRO A 97 11.90 0.44 11.62
N ALA A 98 10.69 0.43 12.18
CA ALA A 98 9.47 0.49 11.38
C ALA A 98 9.34 1.80 10.58
N HIS A 99 9.77 2.93 11.14
CA HIS A 99 9.84 4.20 10.42
C HIS A 99 10.87 4.18 9.29
N VAL A 100 12.05 3.59 9.52
CA VAL A 100 13.08 3.47 8.48
C VAL A 100 12.58 2.58 7.34
N ARG A 101 12.02 1.40 7.65
CA ARG A 101 11.44 0.51 6.63
C ARG A 101 10.30 1.21 5.87
N SER A 102 9.46 1.97 6.58
CA SER A 102 8.41 2.80 5.98
C SER A 102 8.95 3.84 5.01
N ALA A 103 10.03 4.54 5.37
CA ALA A 103 10.65 5.55 4.53
C ALA A 103 11.34 4.97 3.29
N LEU A 104 11.90 3.75 3.39
CA LEU A 104 12.55 3.07 2.28
C LEU A 104 11.55 2.54 1.23
N LEU A 105 10.44 1.97 1.68
CA LEU A 105 9.44 1.37 0.79
C LEU A 105 8.37 2.37 0.33
N GLY A 106 8.07 3.38 1.14
CA GLY A 106 7.04 4.37 0.88
C GLY A 106 5.65 3.97 1.40
N THR A 107 4.76 4.96 1.43
CA THR A 107 3.39 4.85 1.94
C THR A 107 2.34 5.03 0.85
N SER A 108 2.75 5.13 -0.41
CA SER A 108 1.84 5.32 -1.54
C SER A 108 2.24 4.49 -2.74
N VAL A 109 1.23 4.05 -3.48
CA VAL A 109 1.39 3.46 -4.80
C VAL A 109 0.33 4.03 -5.74
N SER A 110 0.66 4.09 -7.02
CA SER A 110 -0.26 4.50 -8.07
C SER A 110 -0.34 3.42 -9.13
N VAL A 111 -1.54 2.93 -9.40
CA VAL A 111 -1.81 1.83 -10.33
C VAL A 111 -2.75 2.32 -11.43
N PRO A 112 -2.44 2.10 -12.72
CA PRO A 112 -3.37 2.43 -13.78
C PRO A 112 -4.68 1.64 -13.64
N VAL A 113 -5.80 2.25 -13.98
CA VAL A 113 -7.10 1.59 -14.10
C VAL A 113 -7.37 1.35 -15.58
N ARG A 114 -7.69 0.10 -15.94
CA ARG A 114 -8.06 -0.30 -17.29
C ARG A 114 -9.23 -1.28 -17.24
N ARG A 115 -10.27 -1.03 -18.05
CA ARG A 115 -11.49 -1.84 -18.10
C ARG A 115 -12.12 -2.03 -16.71
N GLY A 116 -12.10 -0.97 -15.90
CA GLY A 116 -12.68 -0.96 -14.55
C GLY A 116 -11.92 -1.80 -13.53
N ARG A 117 -10.64 -2.11 -13.78
CA ARG A 117 -9.79 -2.94 -12.91
C ARG A 117 -8.43 -2.30 -12.72
N LEU A 118 -7.79 -2.60 -11.58
CA LEU A 118 -6.37 -2.34 -11.40
C LEU A 118 -5.58 -3.09 -12.48
N ALA A 119 -4.80 -2.35 -13.27
CA ALA A 119 -4.00 -2.90 -14.36
C ALA A 119 -2.67 -3.46 -13.85
N LEU A 120 -2.75 -4.38 -12.88
CA LEU A 120 -1.62 -5.12 -12.35
C LEU A 120 -1.17 -6.19 -13.35
N GLY A 121 0.14 -6.48 -13.36
CA GLY A 121 0.68 -7.64 -14.08
C GLY A 121 0.19 -8.96 -13.46
N THR A 122 0.30 -10.06 -14.22
CA THR A 122 -0.15 -11.39 -13.78
C THR A 122 0.35 -11.79 -12.40
N TRP A 123 1.60 -11.44 -12.10
CA TRP A 123 2.26 -11.78 -10.84
C TRP A 123 2.21 -10.67 -9.81
N GLN A 124 1.53 -9.54 -10.06
CA GLN A 124 1.51 -8.42 -9.12
C GLN A 124 0.29 -8.47 -8.21
N GLY A 125 0.53 -8.34 -6.91
CA GLY A 125 -0.47 -8.01 -5.89
C GLY A 125 -0.10 -6.72 -5.18
N LEU A 126 -1.10 -6.07 -4.59
CA LEU A 126 -0.95 -4.89 -3.75
C LEU A 126 -1.01 -5.30 -2.27
N TYR A 127 0.04 -4.99 -1.53
CA TYR A 127 0.21 -5.40 -0.14
C TYR A 127 0.34 -4.20 0.79
N LEU A 128 -0.25 -4.29 1.97
CA LEU A 128 0.17 -3.54 3.14
C LEU A 128 1.28 -4.33 3.83
N PHE A 129 2.42 -3.68 4.10
CA PHE A 129 3.53 -4.26 4.84
C PHE A 129 3.58 -3.63 6.24
N GLU A 130 3.13 -4.39 7.24
CA GLU A 130 3.22 -4.02 8.64
C GLU A 130 4.65 -4.25 9.15
N HIS A 131 5.27 -3.20 9.70
CA HIS A 131 6.63 -3.29 10.24
C HIS A 131 6.65 -3.42 11.77
N ARG A 132 5.54 -3.11 12.45
CA ARG A 132 5.41 -3.28 13.90
C ARG A 132 5.03 -4.71 14.25
N THR A 133 5.62 -5.22 15.33
CA THR A 133 5.36 -6.57 15.86
C THR A 133 4.01 -6.65 16.57
N ALA A 134 3.56 -5.56 17.19
CA ALA A 134 2.26 -5.47 17.82
C ALA A 134 1.13 -5.28 16.78
N PRO A 135 -0.09 -5.79 17.04
CA PRO A 135 -1.26 -5.55 16.20
C PRO A 135 -1.62 -4.07 16.04
N HIS A 136 -2.03 -3.66 14.84
CA HIS A 136 -2.46 -2.29 14.54
C HIS A 136 -3.73 -2.26 13.67
N VAL A 137 -4.37 -1.09 13.63
CA VAL A 137 -5.40 -0.77 12.64
C VAL A 137 -4.84 0.30 11.72
N ARG A 138 -4.69 -0.03 10.44
CA ARG A 138 -4.12 0.84 9.42
C ARG A 138 -5.22 1.40 8.54
N THR A 139 -5.13 2.69 8.20
CA THR A 139 -6.09 3.39 7.35
C THR A 139 -5.48 3.60 5.98
N VAL A 140 -6.13 3.06 4.96
CA VAL A 140 -5.71 3.15 3.56
C VAL A 140 -6.72 4.00 2.80
N HIS A 141 -6.27 5.13 2.29
CA HIS A 141 -7.04 6.00 1.40
C HIS A 141 -6.88 5.54 -0.04
N VAL A 142 -7.96 5.62 -0.81
CA VAL A 142 -7.97 5.33 -2.24
C VAL A 142 -8.59 6.51 -2.96
N THR A 143 -7.88 7.02 -3.97
CA THR A 143 -8.37 8.06 -4.88
C THR A 143 -8.33 7.50 -6.30
N VAL A 144 -9.46 7.55 -7.00
CA VAL A 144 -9.57 7.11 -8.39
C VAL A 144 -9.94 8.31 -9.26
N ILE A 145 -9.15 8.56 -10.30
CA ILE A 145 -9.35 9.67 -11.23
C ILE A 145 -9.36 9.12 -12.64
N GLY A 146 -10.41 9.40 -13.41
CA GLY A 146 -10.51 8.93 -14.79
C GLY A 146 -11.89 9.07 -15.40
N GLU A 147 -12.14 8.27 -16.43
CA GLU A 147 -13.42 8.16 -17.16
C GLU A 147 -14.02 6.76 -17.01
#